data_AF-A0A5N6ZKM3-F1
#
_entry.id   AF-A0A5N6ZKM3-F1
#
_cell.length_a   1.000
_cell.length_b   1.000
_cell.length_c   1.000
_cell.angle_alpha   90.00
_cell.angle_beta   90.00
_cell.angle_gamma   90.00
#
_symmetry.space_group_name_H-M   'P 1'
#
loop_
_entity.id
_entity.type
_entity.pdbx_description
1 polymer ?
#
loop_
_entity_poly.entity_id
_entity_poly.type
_entity_poly.pdbx_seq_one_letter_code
_entity_poly.pdbx_strand_id
1 'polypeptide(L)'
;MSKLQQRRTRGKDIIEAISWTGRSLTTIYAGISISQRDYGDSRAAIAFRNSAYLFDYVMFDVPAESSLTVCNRIVSELRTYSEKHMEKIVGLAMPLSLADKYPSFGPQLWRELDILPLVLEHKERARADADQGELATFSSWNTKELDEQADSMVRKCMRSFGVGHVLQGEIGLGSLVGVDRNFRVRLADLEDYQETVNARTWSIAQHYADELKRRNVKIAFFSLSSHGRPDIHTRHSLVRLLHYLGVNVQWYVPKPRPGMNSIIRKMQDTLEGLGGRDDSITIEEEMCILQWVYENARRYWLCEDDPLQARSKGGADIVVIDDVPLTPAALLSKQVDPGRPVIFENRLQVQRSALQDASDFSTRLWDFLRERLKHVDLIVSQAPKELVPDIMPQKKVGYIPVSVDQ
;
A
#
# COMPACT_ATOMS: atom_id res chain seq x y z
N MET A 1 -45.22 -13.03 -5.58
CA MET A 1 -45.18 -12.16 -6.78
C MET A 1 -43.75 -12.15 -7.33
N SER A 2 -43.66 -12.39 -8.64
CA SER A 2 -42.51 -12.53 -9.56
C SER A 2 -41.12 -12.03 -9.10
N LYS A 3 -40.13 -12.94 -9.07
CA LYS A 3 -38.69 -12.61 -9.10
C LYS A 3 -38.36 -12.09 -10.50
N LEU A 4 -38.16 -10.78 -10.67
CA LEU A 4 -37.57 -10.20 -11.87
C LEU A 4 -36.07 -10.51 -11.90
N GLN A 5 -35.75 -11.74 -12.30
CA GLN A 5 -34.41 -12.13 -12.72
C GLN A 5 -34.31 -11.72 -14.19
N GLN A 6 -33.48 -10.73 -14.51
CA GLN A 6 -33.25 -10.30 -15.88
C GLN A 6 -32.46 -11.41 -16.60
N ARG A 7 -33.16 -12.46 -17.04
CA ARG A 7 -32.60 -13.56 -17.83
C ARG A 7 -32.22 -13.03 -19.20
N ARG A 8 -30.93 -13.14 -19.56
CA ARG A 8 -30.48 -12.96 -20.93
C ARG A 8 -30.27 -14.31 -21.62
N THR A 9 -30.95 -14.48 -22.75
CA THR A 9 -30.70 -15.52 -23.76
C THR A 9 -29.42 -15.16 -24.51
N ARG A 10 -28.41 -16.05 -24.49
CA ARG A 10 -27.11 -15.81 -25.16
C ARG A 10 -27.20 -16.25 -26.63
N GLY A 11 -26.96 -15.30 -27.54
CA GLY A 11 -26.62 -15.59 -28.93
C GLY A 11 -25.27 -16.30 -29.00
N LYS A 12 -25.23 -17.38 -29.78
CA LYS A 12 -24.06 -18.19 -30.08
C LYS A 12 -23.11 -17.49 -31.06
N ASP A 13 -21.84 -17.88 -30.92
CA ASP A 13 -20.71 -17.83 -31.88
C ASP A 13 -20.08 -16.43 -32.09
N ILE A 14 -18.75 -16.25 -32.14
CA ILE A 14 -17.77 -16.92 -33.02
C ILE A 14 -16.35 -16.88 -32.38
N ILE A 15 -15.52 -17.85 -32.76
CA ILE A 15 -14.11 -18.17 -32.40
C ILE A 15 -13.97 -19.16 -31.24
N GLU A 16 -14.33 -20.41 -31.54
CA GLU A 16 -13.54 -21.56 -31.11
C GLU A 16 -12.15 -21.48 -31.78
N ALA A 17 -11.11 -21.31 -30.98
CA ALA A 17 -9.77 -21.72 -31.34
C ALA A 17 -9.10 -22.27 -30.09
N ILE A 18 -8.65 -23.51 -30.20
CA ILE A 18 -7.84 -24.23 -29.24
C ILE A 18 -6.56 -23.40 -29.00
N SER A 19 -6.54 -22.65 -27.89
CA SER A 19 -5.36 -21.96 -27.38
C SER A 19 -4.89 -22.68 -26.12
N TRP A 20 -3.58 -22.95 -26.03
CA TRP A 20 -2.92 -23.48 -24.82
C TRP A 20 -3.14 -22.61 -23.56
N THR A 21 -3.72 -21.42 -23.70
CA THR A 21 -3.96 -20.45 -22.62
C THR A 21 -5.33 -20.54 -21.97
N GLY A 22 -6.20 -21.49 -22.38
CA GLY A 22 -7.60 -21.51 -21.94
C GLY A 22 -8.38 -20.27 -22.37
N ARG A 23 -9.68 -20.21 -22.03
CA ARG A 23 -10.47 -18.98 -22.21
C ARG A 23 -10.00 -17.95 -21.18
N SER A 24 -9.64 -16.76 -21.64
CA SER A 24 -9.40 -15.62 -20.74
C SER A 24 -10.66 -15.35 -19.93
N LEU A 25 -10.58 -15.51 -18.61
CA LEU A 25 -11.70 -15.16 -17.72
C LEU A 25 -12.01 -13.68 -17.90
N THR A 26 -13.29 -13.34 -18.04
CA THR A 26 -13.66 -11.92 -18.06
C THR A 26 -13.51 -11.38 -16.64
N THR A 27 -12.75 -10.30 -16.49
CA THR A 27 -12.53 -9.66 -15.19
C THR A 27 -13.71 -8.79 -14.81
N ILE A 28 -14.23 -8.99 -13.61
CA ILE A 28 -15.34 -8.24 -13.04
C ILE A 28 -15.02 -7.77 -11.62
N TYR A 29 -15.89 -6.92 -11.08
CA TYR A 29 -15.84 -6.41 -9.72
C TYR A 29 -17.15 -6.68 -9.01
N ALA A 30 -17.10 -6.78 -7.69
CA ALA A 30 -18.26 -7.00 -6.85
C ALA A 30 -18.43 -5.89 -5.81
N GLY A 31 -19.63 -5.78 -5.28
CA GLY A 31 -19.99 -4.88 -4.19
C GLY A 31 -21.06 -5.55 -3.37
N ILE A 32 -20.93 -5.52 -2.04
CA ILE A 32 -21.87 -6.19 -1.13
C ILE A 32 -22.50 -5.18 -0.18
N SER A 33 -23.76 -5.42 0.18
CA SER A 33 -24.38 -4.82 1.36
C SER A 33 -25.25 -5.84 2.10
N ILE A 34 -25.40 -5.66 3.41
CA ILE A 34 -26.21 -6.50 4.29
C ILE A 34 -27.10 -5.61 5.14
N SER A 35 -28.40 -5.91 5.17
CA SER A 35 -29.35 -5.27 6.08
C SER A 35 -29.92 -6.31 7.04
N GLN A 36 -30.01 -5.95 8.30
CA GLN A 36 -30.68 -6.75 9.31
C GLN A 36 -32.19 -6.53 9.23
N ARG A 37 -32.99 -7.60 9.28
CA ARG A 37 -34.45 -7.48 9.46
C ARG A 37 -34.81 -7.61 10.93
N ASP A 38 -35.93 -7.01 11.31
CA ASP A 38 -36.43 -6.97 12.69
C ASP A 38 -36.72 -8.35 13.31
N TYR A 39 -36.83 -9.42 12.50
CA TYR A 39 -37.22 -10.77 12.93
C TYR A 39 -36.18 -11.87 12.61
N GLY A 40 -34.89 -11.57 12.71
CA GLY A 40 -33.81 -12.57 12.83
C GLY A 40 -32.95 -12.76 11.58
N ASP A 41 -33.55 -12.94 10.41
CA ASP A 41 -32.78 -13.18 9.18
C ASP A 41 -32.27 -11.86 8.58
N SER A 42 -30.96 -11.80 8.31
CA SER A 42 -30.38 -10.70 7.55
C SER A 42 -30.51 -10.98 6.06
N ARG A 43 -30.49 -9.95 5.21
CA ARG A 43 -30.46 -10.13 3.76
C ARG A 43 -29.23 -9.49 3.17
N ALA A 44 -28.57 -10.21 2.27
CA ALA A 44 -27.42 -9.73 1.53
C ALA A 44 -27.78 -9.46 0.07
N ALA A 45 -27.11 -8.45 -0.48
CA ALA A 45 -27.09 -8.13 -1.90
C ALA A 45 -25.65 -8.12 -2.38
N ILE A 46 -25.37 -8.78 -3.50
CA ILE A 46 -24.10 -8.66 -4.22
C ILE A 46 -24.40 -8.14 -5.63
N ALA A 47 -23.79 -7.03 -6.00
CA ALA A 47 -23.85 -6.48 -7.35
C ALA A 47 -22.51 -6.74 -8.07
N PHE A 48 -22.58 -7.17 -9.33
CA PHE A 48 -21.44 -7.48 -10.18
C PHE A 48 -21.35 -6.50 -11.34
N ARG A 49 -20.17 -5.93 -11.61
CA ARG A 49 -19.96 -5.00 -12.74
C ARG A 49 -18.68 -5.33 -13.50
N ASN A 50 -18.71 -5.08 -14.80
CA ASN A 50 -17.50 -4.91 -15.59
C ASN A 50 -17.19 -3.42 -15.77
N SER A 51 -16.18 -3.08 -16.57
CA SER A 51 -15.75 -1.70 -16.80
C SER A 51 -16.80 -0.77 -17.42
N ALA A 52 -17.87 -1.31 -18.03
CA ALA A 52 -18.81 -0.53 -18.83
C ALA A 52 -20.25 -0.51 -18.27
N TYR A 53 -20.73 -1.56 -17.61
CA TYR A 53 -22.13 -1.65 -17.17
C TYR A 53 -22.32 -2.51 -15.92
N LEU A 54 -23.49 -2.34 -15.28
CA LEU A 54 -23.98 -3.31 -14.29
C LEU A 54 -24.24 -4.63 -14.99
N PHE A 55 -23.59 -5.68 -14.51
CA PHE A 55 -23.59 -6.98 -15.18
C PHE A 55 -24.70 -7.89 -14.63
N ASP A 56 -24.79 -7.99 -13.30
CA ASP A 56 -25.76 -8.85 -12.61
C ASP A 56 -25.90 -8.45 -11.13
N TYR A 57 -26.91 -8.98 -10.43
CA TYR A 57 -27.00 -8.92 -8.98
C TYR A 57 -27.63 -10.18 -8.39
N VAL A 58 -27.23 -10.53 -7.17
CA VAL A 58 -27.75 -11.68 -6.42
C VAL A 58 -28.22 -11.23 -5.05
N MET A 59 -29.41 -11.69 -4.66
CA MET A 59 -30.00 -11.48 -3.34
C MET A 59 -30.19 -12.82 -2.65
N PHE A 60 -29.75 -12.93 -1.41
CA PHE A 60 -29.92 -14.15 -0.62
C PHE A 60 -30.12 -13.81 0.86
N ASP A 61 -30.80 -14.71 1.56
CA ASP A 61 -30.98 -14.61 3.00
C ASP A 61 -29.71 -15.10 3.69
N VAL A 62 -29.30 -14.37 4.71
CA VAL A 62 -28.14 -14.63 5.56
C VAL A 62 -28.67 -15.15 6.88
N PRO A 63 -28.35 -16.40 7.26
CA PRO A 63 -28.88 -17.01 8.46
C PRO A 63 -28.41 -16.25 9.70
N ALA A 64 -29.25 -16.23 10.75
CA ALA A 64 -28.93 -15.69 12.07
C ALA A 64 -27.93 -16.60 12.82
N GLU A 65 -26.74 -16.78 12.26
CA GLU A 65 -25.72 -17.72 12.71
C GLU A 65 -24.40 -17.02 13.10
N SER A 66 -23.39 -17.83 13.41
CA SER A 66 -22.04 -17.35 13.68
C SER A 66 -21.48 -16.50 12.54
N SER A 67 -20.61 -15.54 12.88
CA SER A 67 -19.85 -14.73 11.91
C SER A 67 -19.21 -15.57 10.81
N LEU A 68 -18.63 -16.72 11.19
CA LEU A 68 -17.96 -17.63 10.26
C LEU A 68 -18.94 -18.24 9.25
N THR A 69 -20.14 -18.67 9.68
CA THR A 69 -21.16 -19.19 8.76
C THR A 69 -21.55 -18.13 7.74
N VAL A 70 -21.74 -16.88 8.18
CA VAL A 70 -22.10 -15.76 7.29
C VAL A 70 -21.01 -15.51 6.25
N CYS A 71 -19.75 -15.40 6.66
CA CYS A 71 -18.62 -15.23 5.75
C CYS A 71 -18.53 -16.38 4.74
N ASN A 72 -18.59 -17.63 5.22
CA ASN A 72 -18.54 -18.83 4.39
C ASN A 72 -19.67 -18.86 3.35
N ARG A 73 -20.88 -18.45 3.75
CA ARG A 73 -22.01 -18.38 2.83
C ARG A 73 -21.74 -17.37 1.72
N ILE A 74 -21.29 -16.16 2.07
CA ILE A 74 -20.99 -15.12 1.08
C ILE A 74 -19.86 -15.54 0.13
N VAL A 75 -18.78 -16.11 0.67
CA VAL A 75 -17.65 -16.65 -0.11
C VAL A 75 -18.12 -17.76 -1.06
N SER A 76 -18.99 -18.65 -0.59
CA SER A 76 -19.59 -19.70 -1.43
C SER A 76 -20.41 -19.13 -2.57
N GLU A 77 -21.20 -18.08 -2.35
CA GLU A 77 -21.98 -17.42 -3.40
C GLU A 77 -21.06 -16.77 -4.46
N LEU A 78 -19.99 -16.10 -4.03
CA LEU A 78 -18.99 -15.50 -4.92
C LEU A 78 -18.25 -16.55 -5.75
N ARG A 79 -17.82 -17.65 -5.12
CA ARG A 79 -17.18 -18.79 -5.80
C ARG A 79 -18.12 -19.41 -6.83
N THR A 80 -19.34 -19.73 -6.42
CA THR A 80 -20.37 -20.30 -7.30
C THR A 80 -20.64 -19.40 -8.50
N TYR A 81 -20.70 -18.08 -8.27
CA TYR A 81 -20.87 -17.11 -9.36
C TYR A 81 -19.68 -17.15 -10.33
N SER A 82 -18.47 -17.03 -9.81
CA SER A 82 -17.22 -17.03 -10.60
C SER A 82 -17.10 -18.29 -11.46
N GLU A 83 -17.35 -19.47 -10.89
CA GLU A 83 -17.29 -20.76 -11.59
C GLU A 83 -18.38 -20.90 -12.64
N LYS A 84 -19.63 -20.59 -12.29
CA LYS A 84 -20.78 -20.70 -13.20
C LYS A 84 -20.65 -19.78 -14.41
N HIS A 85 -20.12 -18.58 -14.21
CA HIS A 85 -20.04 -17.56 -15.25
C HIS A 85 -18.68 -17.54 -15.96
N MET A 86 -17.67 -18.26 -15.45
CA MET A 86 -16.28 -18.24 -15.93
C MET A 86 -15.70 -16.82 -15.92
N GLU A 87 -15.85 -16.14 -14.78
CA GLU A 87 -15.43 -14.75 -14.57
C GLU A 87 -14.53 -14.62 -13.34
N LYS A 88 -13.48 -13.80 -13.42
CA LYS A 88 -12.60 -13.52 -12.27
C LYS A 88 -13.07 -12.23 -11.60
N ILE A 89 -13.52 -12.34 -10.35
CA ILE A 89 -13.76 -11.18 -9.51
C ILE A 89 -12.39 -10.72 -8.99
N VAL A 90 -11.96 -9.50 -9.33
CA VAL A 90 -10.65 -8.97 -8.90
C VAL A 90 -10.74 -8.16 -7.61
N GLY A 91 -11.86 -7.47 -7.40
CA GLY A 91 -12.06 -6.65 -6.21
C GLY A 91 -13.51 -6.67 -5.76
N LEU A 92 -13.70 -6.64 -4.45
CA LEU A 92 -15.01 -6.55 -3.81
C LEU A 92 -15.00 -5.41 -2.80
N ALA A 93 -15.93 -4.45 -2.95
CA ALA A 93 -16.11 -3.40 -1.97
C ALA A 93 -17.25 -3.71 -0.98
N MET A 94 -17.04 -3.34 0.29
CA MET A 94 -18.01 -3.52 1.35
C MET A 94 -18.07 -2.29 2.28
N PRO A 95 -19.22 -2.04 2.94
CA PRO A 95 -19.32 -1.03 3.98
C PRO A 95 -18.40 -1.32 5.17
N LEU A 96 -17.89 -0.28 5.82
CA LEU A 96 -17.13 -0.40 7.07
C LEU A 96 -17.89 -1.16 8.16
N SER A 97 -19.19 -0.91 8.31
CA SER A 97 -20.05 -1.61 9.27
C SER A 97 -20.10 -3.12 9.05
N LEU A 98 -20.03 -3.58 7.80
CA LEU A 98 -19.97 -5.00 7.46
C LEU A 98 -18.60 -5.59 7.82
N ALA A 99 -17.53 -4.89 7.46
CA ALA A 99 -16.17 -5.32 7.75
C ALA A 99 -15.90 -5.37 9.27
N ASP A 100 -16.46 -4.46 10.05
CA ASP A 100 -16.29 -4.45 11.51
C ASP A 100 -17.15 -5.53 12.19
N LYS A 101 -18.32 -5.85 11.62
CA LYS A 101 -19.17 -6.97 12.09
C LYS A 101 -18.55 -8.33 11.75
N TYR A 102 -17.85 -8.44 10.62
CA TYR A 102 -17.25 -9.68 10.13
C TYR A 102 -15.76 -9.47 9.78
N PRO A 103 -14.86 -9.31 10.77
CA PRO A 103 -13.46 -8.95 10.52
C PRO A 103 -12.69 -9.94 9.64
N SER A 104 -12.97 -11.24 9.80
CA SER A 104 -12.32 -12.31 9.03
C SER A 104 -12.76 -12.39 7.57
N PHE A 105 -13.80 -11.64 7.16
CA PHE A 105 -14.32 -11.71 5.80
C PHE A 105 -13.32 -11.18 4.75
N GLY A 106 -12.63 -10.08 5.05
CA GLY A 106 -11.61 -9.50 4.16
C GLY A 106 -10.46 -10.49 3.90
N PRO A 107 -9.79 -10.99 4.96
CA PRO A 107 -8.76 -12.02 4.83
C PRO A 107 -9.23 -13.27 4.10
N GLN A 108 -10.45 -13.74 4.38
CA GLN A 108 -11.00 -14.91 3.71
C GLN A 108 -11.19 -14.70 2.20
N LEU A 109 -11.65 -13.51 1.77
CA LEU A 109 -11.77 -13.16 0.35
C LEU A 109 -10.43 -13.20 -0.38
N TRP A 110 -9.38 -12.67 0.26
CA TRP A 110 -8.03 -12.69 -0.30
C TRP A 110 -7.50 -14.13 -0.37
N ARG A 111 -7.51 -14.84 0.77
CA ARG A 111 -6.94 -16.19 0.91
C ARG A 111 -7.63 -17.24 0.05
N GLU A 112 -8.95 -17.20 -0.08
CA GLU A 112 -9.70 -18.27 -0.75
C GLU A 112 -10.06 -18.00 -2.20
N LEU A 113 -10.11 -16.73 -2.62
CA LEU A 113 -10.62 -16.33 -3.94
C LEU A 113 -9.72 -15.34 -4.68
N ASP A 114 -8.59 -14.91 -4.10
CA ASP A 114 -7.76 -13.78 -4.54
C ASP A 114 -8.61 -12.56 -4.95
N ILE A 115 -9.59 -12.23 -4.12
CA ILE A 115 -10.41 -11.04 -4.27
C ILE A 115 -9.87 -9.97 -3.35
N LEU A 116 -9.54 -8.80 -3.89
CA LEU A 116 -9.07 -7.67 -3.10
C LEU A 116 -10.24 -7.02 -2.34
N PRO A 117 -10.26 -7.07 -0.99
CA PRO A 117 -11.35 -6.57 -0.17
C PRO A 117 -11.17 -5.07 0.09
N LEU A 118 -12.06 -4.24 -0.43
CA LEU A 118 -12.04 -2.79 -0.25
C LEU A 118 -13.13 -2.34 0.74
N VAL A 119 -12.70 -1.93 1.92
CA VAL A 119 -13.60 -1.43 2.97
C VAL A 119 -13.82 0.07 2.80
N LEU A 120 -15.07 0.47 2.67
CA LEU A 120 -15.45 1.85 2.40
C LEU A 120 -16.34 2.39 3.51
N GLU A 121 -15.91 3.48 4.11
CA GLU A 121 -16.75 4.29 4.97
C GLU A 121 -17.81 5.00 4.12
N HIS A 122 -19.05 5.02 4.61
CA HIS A 122 -20.08 5.90 4.10
C HIS A 122 -20.35 6.98 5.15
N LYS A 123 -20.17 8.24 4.78
CA LYS A 123 -20.63 9.34 5.64
C LYS A 123 -22.13 9.48 5.46
N GLU A 124 -22.86 9.34 6.56
CA GLU A 124 -24.25 9.74 6.58
C GLU A 124 -24.31 11.26 6.42
N ARG A 125 -24.87 11.72 5.32
CA ARG A 125 -25.38 13.09 5.26
C ARG A 125 -26.85 13.01 5.55
N ALA A 126 -27.22 13.34 6.79
CA ALA A 126 -28.60 13.69 7.08
C ALA A 126 -28.99 14.90 6.24
N ARG A 127 -30.21 14.89 5.70
CA ARG A 127 -30.79 16.04 5.00
C ARG A 127 -30.67 17.26 5.91
N ALA A 128 -30.10 18.35 5.40
CA ALA A 128 -30.09 19.63 6.11
C ALA A 128 -31.34 20.42 5.74
N ASP A 129 -31.89 21.19 6.68
CA ASP A 129 -33.05 22.07 6.42
C ASP A 129 -32.78 23.12 5.32
N ALA A 130 -31.51 23.41 5.06
CA ALA A 130 -31.05 24.29 3.99
C ALA A 130 -30.94 23.62 2.61
N ASP A 131 -31.14 22.29 2.50
CA ASP A 131 -31.09 21.59 1.21
C ASP A 131 -32.33 21.96 0.38
N GLN A 132 -32.14 22.70 -0.71
CA GLN A 132 -33.21 23.12 -1.63
C GLN A 132 -33.23 22.26 -2.91
N GLY A 133 -34.42 22.11 -3.51
CA GLY A 133 -34.61 21.45 -4.80
C GLY A 133 -34.34 19.94 -4.77
N GLU A 134 -33.79 19.39 -5.86
CA GLU A 134 -33.48 17.96 -5.99
C GLU A 134 -32.49 17.46 -4.93
N LEU A 135 -31.65 18.33 -4.36
CA LEU A 135 -30.75 18.01 -3.26
C LEU A 135 -31.50 17.53 -1.99
N ALA A 136 -32.74 17.98 -1.79
CA ALA A 136 -33.61 17.54 -0.70
C ALA A 136 -34.20 16.12 -0.89
N THR A 137 -34.07 15.54 -2.09
CA THR A 137 -34.58 14.21 -2.45
C THR A 137 -33.51 13.11 -2.40
N PHE A 138 -32.25 13.45 -2.12
CA PHE A 138 -31.19 12.44 -2.02
C PHE A 138 -31.39 11.58 -0.78
N SER A 139 -31.77 10.33 -1.02
CA SER A 139 -31.81 9.26 -0.03
C SER A 139 -30.44 9.07 0.62
N SER A 140 -30.38 9.24 1.95
CA SER A 140 -29.25 8.83 2.80
C SER A 140 -28.92 7.34 2.60
N TRP A 141 -27.70 6.91 2.97
CA TRP A 141 -27.28 5.51 2.80
C TRP A 141 -28.30 4.49 3.33
N ASN A 142 -28.86 4.74 4.51
CA ASN A 142 -29.82 3.85 5.18
C ASN A 142 -31.20 3.80 4.51
N THR A 143 -31.51 4.77 3.65
CA THR A 143 -32.76 4.81 2.88
C THR A 143 -32.66 4.18 1.49
N LYS A 144 -31.47 3.71 1.10
CA LYS A 144 -31.25 3.00 -0.16
C LYS A 144 -31.63 1.54 -0.03
N GLU A 145 -32.23 0.99 -1.07
CA GLU A 145 -32.45 -0.45 -1.19
C GLU A 145 -31.09 -1.19 -1.24
N LEU A 146 -31.11 -2.44 -0.79
CA LEU A 146 -29.89 -3.24 -0.62
C LEU A 146 -29.08 -3.43 -1.91
N ASP A 147 -29.77 -3.64 -3.03
CA ASP A 147 -29.16 -3.78 -4.35
C ASP A 147 -28.53 -2.46 -4.82
N GLU A 148 -29.17 -1.31 -4.53
CA GLU A 148 -28.60 0.02 -4.81
C GLU A 148 -27.34 0.29 -3.97
N GLN A 149 -27.34 -0.14 -2.71
CA GLN A 149 -26.16 -0.06 -1.84
C GLN A 149 -25.01 -0.92 -2.39
N ALA A 150 -25.29 -2.17 -2.74
CA ALA A 150 -24.32 -3.10 -3.33
C ALA A 150 -23.76 -2.54 -4.65
N ASP A 151 -24.61 -1.99 -5.53
CA ASP A 151 -24.20 -1.34 -6.78
C ASP A 151 -23.30 -0.12 -6.52
N SER A 152 -23.65 0.69 -5.51
CA SER A 152 -22.82 1.83 -5.11
C SER A 152 -21.42 1.38 -4.67
N MET A 153 -21.33 0.27 -3.92
CA MET A 153 -20.05 -0.29 -3.47
C MET A 153 -19.19 -0.74 -4.64
N VAL A 154 -19.72 -1.54 -5.56
CA VAL A 154 -18.95 -2.00 -6.73
C VAL A 154 -18.49 -0.84 -7.62
N ARG A 155 -19.32 0.20 -7.81
CA ARG A 155 -18.87 1.41 -8.54
C ARG A 155 -17.73 2.14 -7.87
N LYS A 156 -17.69 2.15 -6.53
CA LYS A 156 -16.58 2.72 -5.76
C LYS A 156 -15.34 1.82 -5.82
N CYS A 157 -15.55 0.49 -5.80
CA CYS A 157 -14.51 -0.53 -5.98
C CYS A 157 -13.73 -0.28 -7.27
N MET A 158 -14.45 -0.23 -8.40
CA MET A 158 -13.86 -0.07 -9.73
C MET A 158 -12.96 1.16 -9.87
N ARG A 159 -13.29 2.27 -9.22
CA ARG A 159 -12.48 3.51 -9.27
C ARG A 159 -11.11 3.37 -8.59
N SER A 160 -10.88 2.29 -7.85
CA SER A 160 -9.60 2.03 -7.19
C SER A 160 -8.62 1.25 -8.07
N PHE A 161 -9.07 0.77 -9.23
CA PHE A 161 -8.27 -0.06 -10.13
C PHE A 161 -7.94 0.68 -11.43
N GLY A 162 -6.71 0.50 -11.91
CA GLY A 162 -6.21 1.09 -13.14
C GLY A 162 -6.19 0.12 -14.32
N VAL A 163 -5.35 0.44 -15.31
CA VAL A 163 -5.08 -0.44 -16.45
C VAL A 163 -4.56 -1.79 -15.95
N GLY A 164 -5.02 -2.87 -16.56
CA GLY A 164 -4.64 -4.23 -16.18
C GLY A 164 -5.25 -4.71 -14.86
N HIS A 165 -6.28 -4.03 -14.33
CA HIS A 165 -6.93 -4.38 -13.06
C HIS A 165 -5.99 -4.35 -11.85
N VAL A 166 -4.94 -3.53 -11.93
CA VAL A 166 -4.00 -3.30 -10.83
C VAL A 166 -4.56 -2.23 -9.90
N LEU A 167 -4.50 -2.47 -8.59
CA LEU A 167 -4.90 -1.48 -7.59
C LEU A 167 -4.02 -0.24 -7.74
N GLN A 168 -4.65 0.94 -7.90
CA GLN A 168 -3.91 2.19 -7.98
C GLN A 168 -3.41 2.59 -6.59
N GLY A 169 -2.10 2.84 -6.50
CA GLY A 169 -1.48 3.42 -5.31
C GLY A 169 -2.03 4.82 -5.02
N GLU A 170 -2.03 5.19 -3.75
CA GLU A 170 -2.49 6.50 -3.28
C GLU A 170 -1.30 7.30 -2.74
N ILE A 171 -1.13 8.52 -3.25
CA ILE A 171 -0.16 9.49 -2.70
C ILE A 171 -0.96 10.72 -2.30
N GLY A 172 -1.08 10.92 -0.99
CA GLY A 172 -1.83 12.00 -0.38
C GLY A 172 -1.09 13.34 -0.36
N LEU A 173 -1.60 14.25 0.48
CA LEU A 173 -0.95 15.53 0.77
C LEU A 173 0.42 15.31 1.42
N GLY A 174 1.36 16.25 1.23
CA GLY A 174 2.72 16.11 1.76
C GLY A 174 3.53 14.98 1.11
N SER A 175 2.97 14.35 0.08
CA SER A 175 3.54 13.15 -0.56
C SER A 175 3.60 11.94 0.38
N LEU A 176 2.66 11.87 1.33
CA LEU A 176 2.40 10.71 2.17
C LEU A 176 1.85 9.56 1.32
N VAL A 177 2.42 8.37 1.46
CA VAL A 177 1.94 7.15 0.80
C VAL A 177 0.72 6.61 1.56
N GLY A 178 -0.42 6.56 0.88
CA GLY A 178 -1.62 5.91 1.37
C GLY A 178 -1.54 4.39 1.21
N VAL A 179 -0.74 3.74 2.07
CA VAL A 179 -0.58 2.28 2.11
C VAL A 179 -1.95 1.62 2.15
N ASP A 180 -2.17 0.66 1.24
CA ASP A 180 -3.44 -0.07 1.11
C ASP A 180 -4.66 0.85 0.95
N ARG A 181 -4.48 1.98 0.26
CA ARG A 181 -5.47 3.06 0.10
C ARG A 181 -5.93 3.62 1.44
N ASN A 182 -4.95 3.96 2.28
CA ASN A 182 -5.12 4.36 3.68
C ASN A 182 -5.79 3.26 4.51
N PHE A 183 -5.26 2.04 4.44
CA PHE A 183 -5.70 0.87 5.21
C PHE A 183 -7.16 0.47 4.96
N ARG A 184 -7.72 0.86 3.81
CA ARG A 184 -9.05 0.45 3.36
C ARG A 184 -9.04 -0.93 2.74
N VAL A 185 -7.92 -1.34 2.16
CA VAL A 185 -7.75 -2.71 1.70
C VAL A 185 -7.32 -3.58 2.87
N ARG A 186 -8.19 -4.50 3.31
CA ARG A 186 -7.96 -5.36 4.50
C ARG A 186 -7.65 -6.80 4.08
N LEU A 187 -6.42 -7.06 3.66
CA LEU A 187 -5.97 -8.35 3.11
C LEU A 187 -5.75 -9.45 4.16
N ALA A 188 -5.38 -9.06 5.37
CA ALA A 188 -5.01 -9.93 6.49
C ALA A 188 -5.31 -9.20 7.80
N ASP A 189 -5.44 -9.93 8.90
CA ASP A 189 -5.50 -9.40 10.25
C ASP A 189 -4.29 -9.85 11.11
N LEU A 190 -4.30 -9.51 12.41
CA LEU A 190 -3.21 -9.87 13.31
C LEU A 190 -3.09 -11.38 13.56
N GLU A 191 -4.22 -12.10 13.52
CA GLU A 191 -4.24 -13.55 13.71
C GLU A 191 -3.57 -14.23 12.52
N ASP A 192 -3.88 -13.79 11.30
CA ASP A 192 -3.20 -14.28 10.08
C ASP A 192 -1.68 -14.09 10.17
N TYR A 193 -1.21 -12.90 10.60
CA TYR A 193 0.23 -12.66 10.78
C TYR A 193 0.84 -13.54 11.87
N GLN A 194 0.14 -13.73 12.98
CA GLN A 194 0.60 -14.57 14.08
C GLN A 194 0.77 -16.03 13.65
N GLU A 195 -0.13 -16.54 12.80
CA GLU A 195 -0.08 -17.91 12.28
C GLU A 195 1.12 -18.16 11.35
N THR A 196 1.66 -17.10 10.72
CA THR A 196 2.81 -17.23 9.80
C THR A 196 4.15 -17.45 10.51
N VAL A 197 4.21 -17.25 11.83
CA VAL A 197 5.45 -17.33 12.62
C VAL A 197 5.26 -18.15 13.89
N ASN A 198 6.37 -18.57 14.49
CA ASN A 198 6.30 -19.21 15.80
C ASN A 198 5.97 -18.19 16.92
N ALA A 199 5.43 -18.70 18.03
CA ALA A 199 5.02 -17.88 19.17
C ALA A 199 6.14 -17.01 19.77
N ARG A 200 7.40 -17.46 19.71
CA ARG A 200 8.54 -16.68 20.23
C ARG A 200 8.82 -15.46 19.35
N THR A 201 8.84 -15.64 18.02
CA THR A 201 9.02 -14.55 17.06
C THR A 201 7.89 -13.52 17.21
N TRP A 202 6.65 -13.99 17.30
CA TRP A 202 5.49 -13.11 17.51
C TRP A 202 5.59 -12.31 18.81
N SER A 203 5.92 -12.98 19.92
CA SER A 203 6.08 -12.32 21.22
C SER A 203 7.15 -11.22 21.20
N ILE A 204 8.27 -11.44 20.49
CA ILE A 204 9.31 -10.42 20.33
C ILE A 204 8.80 -9.23 19.50
N ALA A 205 8.09 -9.49 18.40
CA ALA A 205 7.51 -8.43 17.57
C ALA A 205 6.50 -7.58 18.36
N GLN A 206 5.60 -8.24 19.10
CA GLN A 206 4.64 -7.56 19.98
C GLN A 206 5.34 -6.74 21.07
N HIS A 207 6.38 -7.28 21.71
CA HIS A 207 7.12 -6.57 22.75
C HIS A 207 7.66 -5.22 22.26
N TYR A 208 8.34 -5.19 21.12
CA TYR A 208 8.88 -3.95 20.57
C TYR A 208 7.78 -3.03 20.03
N ALA A 209 6.74 -3.57 19.41
CA ALA A 209 5.61 -2.76 18.94
C ALA A 209 4.88 -2.08 20.11
N ASP A 210 4.64 -2.80 21.21
CA ASP A 210 4.03 -2.25 22.43
C ASP A 210 4.91 -1.18 23.06
N GLU A 211 6.23 -1.35 23.05
CA GLU A 211 7.16 -0.33 23.52
C GLU A 211 7.08 0.96 22.70
N LEU A 212 7.10 0.84 21.36
CA LEU A 212 6.97 1.98 20.44
C LEU A 212 5.62 2.68 20.62
N LYS A 213 4.53 1.92 20.71
CA LYS A 213 3.17 2.42 20.94
C LYS A 213 3.04 3.14 22.28
N ARG A 214 3.53 2.54 23.38
CA ARG A 214 3.48 3.14 24.72
C ARG A 214 4.24 4.47 24.79
N ARG A 215 5.36 4.56 24.06
CA ARG A 215 6.16 5.79 23.95
C ARG A 215 5.65 6.75 22.87
N ASN A 216 4.62 6.37 22.11
CA ASN A 216 4.09 7.08 20.95
C ASN A 216 5.18 7.51 19.96
N VAL A 217 6.13 6.61 19.68
CA VAL A 217 7.26 6.90 18.78
C VAL A 217 6.75 7.04 17.36
N LYS A 218 7.00 8.20 16.75
CA LYS A 218 6.69 8.50 15.35
C LYS A 218 7.87 8.11 14.44
N ILE A 219 7.64 7.22 13.48
CA ILE A 219 8.65 6.78 12.52
C ILE A 219 8.28 7.27 11.13
N ALA A 220 9.20 7.97 10.47
CA ALA A 220 9.03 8.44 9.10
C ALA A 220 10.00 7.74 8.14
N PHE A 221 9.45 7.00 7.19
CA PHE A 221 10.18 6.39 6.08
C PHE A 221 10.22 7.32 4.87
N PHE A 222 11.36 7.38 4.17
CA PHE A 222 11.53 8.13 2.93
C PHE A 222 12.12 7.23 1.85
N SER A 223 11.40 7.04 0.75
CA SER A 223 11.87 6.31 -0.44
C SER A 223 11.60 7.07 -1.72
N LEU A 224 12.28 6.72 -2.82
CA LEU A 224 12.09 7.34 -4.13
C LEU A 224 10.75 7.00 -4.78
N SER A 225 10.19 5.85 -4.44
CA SER A 225 8.96 5.33 -5.03
C SER A 225 8.18 4.52 -4.00
N SER A 226 6.86 4.58 -4.10
CA SER A 226 5.95 3.66 -3.43
C SER A 226 5.69 2.39 -4.21
N HIS A 227 6.01 2.37 -5.50
CA HIS A 227 5.76 1.26 -6.39
C HIS A 227 6.90 0.26 -6.34
N GLY A 228 6.56 -1.02 -6.23
CA GLY A 228 7.52 -2.10 -6.25
C GLY A 228 8.07 -2.30 -7.66
N ARG A 229 9.34 -2.67 -7.72
CA ARG A 229 9.98 -3.23 -8.91
C ARG A 229 10.62 -4.56 -8.52
N PRO A 230 10.94 -5.47 -9.46
CA PRO A 230 11.58 -6.75 -9.11
C PRO A 230 12.85 -6.58 -8.25
N ASP A 231 13.57 -5.48 -8.46
CA ASP A 231 14.78 -5.03 -7.80
C ASP A 231 14.54 -4.10 -6.59
N ILE A 232 13.31 -3.58 -6.40
CA ILE A 232 12.99 -2.63 -5.33
C ILE A 232 11.79 -3.12 -4.52
N HIS A 233 12.10 -3.55 -3.30
CA HIS A 233 11.10 -3.93 -2.31
C HIS A 233 10.38 -2.69 -1.77
N THR A 234 9.06 -2.83 -1.54
CA THR A 234 8.23 -1.74 -1.01
C THR A 234 8.02 -1.88 0.49
N ARG A 235 7.53 -0.81 1.13
CA ARG A 235 7.19 -0.82 2.55
C ARG A 235 5.73 -1.19 2.85
N HIS A 236 4.91 -1.52 1.85
CA HIS A 236 3.47 -1.76 2.04
C HIS A 236 3.19 -2.78 3.15
N SER A 237 3.77 -3.97 3.04
CA SER A 237 3.53 -5.05 4.00
C SER A 237 4.02 -4.72 5.41
N LEU A 238 5.21 -4.13 5.53
CA LEU A 238 5.75 -3.70 6.82
C LEU A 238 4.87 -2.62 7.46
N VAL A 239 4.49 -1.60 6.70
CA VAL A 239 3.65 -0.51 7.20
C VAL A 239 2.25 -1.01 7.55
N ARG A 240 1.70 -1.97 6.81
CA ARG A 240 0.43 -2.64 7.13
C ARG A 240 0.50 -3.39 8.46
N LEU A 241 1.53 -4.22 8.66
CA LEU A 241 1.72 -4.94 9.92
C LEU A 241 1.89 -3.97 11.10
N LEU A 242 2.73 -2.94 10.94
CA LEU A 242 2.96 -1.92 11.98
C LEU A 242 1.68 -1.14 12.30
N HIS A 243 0.85 -0.86 11.29
CA HIS A 243 -0.46 -0.23 11.49
C HIS A 243 -1.37 -1.10 12.36
N TYR A 244 -1.47 -2.40 12.07
CA TYR A 244 -2.26 -3.32 12.89
C TYR A 244 -1.73 -3.49 14.31
N LEU A 245 -0.41 -3.42 14.50
CA LEU A 245 0.21 -3.42 15.84
C LEU A 245 0.05 -2.08 16.58
N GLY A 246 -0.49 -1.05 15.92
CA GLY A 246 -0.72 0.28 16.49
C GLY A 246 0.54 1.14 16.61
N VAL A 247 1.57 0.86 15.80
CA VAL A 247 2.80 1.65 15.75
C VAL A 247 2.61 2.87 14.85
N ASN A 248 3.05 4.04 15.30
CA ASN A 248 2.90 5.29 14.56
C ASN A 248 3.97 5.41 13.47
N VAL A 249 3.64 4.93 12.28
CA VAL A 249 4.53 4.90 11.12
C VAL A 249 3.89 5.63 9.95
N GLN A 250 4.69 6.46 9.29
CA GLN A 250 4.32 7.15 8.06
C GLN A 250 5.41 6.95 7.01
N TRP A 251 5.00 6.90 5.75
CA TRP A 251 5.91 6.68 4.63
C TRP A 251 5.71 7.76 3.57
N TYR A 252 6.81 8.38 3.17
CA TYR A 252 6.84 9.54 2.28
C TYR A 252 7.66 9.22 1.04
N VAL A 253 7.20 9.74 -0.10
CA VAL A 253 7.92 9.71 -1.37
C VAL A 253 8.05 11.14 -1.90
N PRO A 254 9.13 11.53 -2.59
CA PRO A 254 9.22 12.87 -3.16
C PRO A 254 8.20 13.06 -4.29
N LYS A 255 7.81 14.30 -4.56
CA LYS A 255 7.03 14.61 -5.76
C LYS A 255 7.86 14.26 -7.01
N PRO A 256 7.28 13.52 -7.97
CA PRO A 256 7.99 13.14 -9.18
C PRO A 256 8.36 14.37 -10.00
N ARG A 257 9.61 14.41 -10.47
CA ARG A 257 10.10 15.41 -11.42
C ARG A 257 10.71 14.66 -12.61
N PRO A 258 10.09 14.65 -13.80
CA PRO A 258 10.54 13.82 -14.92
C PRO A 258 12.02 13.98 -15.27
N GLY A 259 12.55 15.21 -15.24
CA GLY A 259 13.96 15.49 -15.50
C GLY A 259 14.94 14.95 -14.46
N MET A 260 14.49 14.55 -13.27
CA MET A 260 15.34 13.92 -12.26
C MET A 260 15.50 12.42 -12.46
N ASN A 261 14.59 11.77 -13.19
CA ASN A 261 14.58 10.30 -13.29
C ASN A 261 15.83 9.74 -13.95
N SER A 262 16.36 10.43 -14.98
CA SER A 262 17.61 10.03 -15.63
C SER A 262 18.81 10.20 -14.70
N ILE A 263 18.87 11.30 -13.95
CA ILE A 263 19.96 11.60 -13.02
C ILE A 263 19.95 10.61 -11.84
N ILE A 264 18.78 10.34 -11.27
CA ILE A 264 18.59 9.35 -10.20
C ILE A 264 19.05 7.97 -10.65
N ARG A 265 18.62 7.54 -11.83
CA ARG A 265 19.01 6.24 -12.39
C ARG A 265 20.51 6.16 -12.62
N LYS A 266 21.10 7.17 -13.27
CA LYS A 266 22.54 7.27 -13.49
C LYS A 266 23.30 7.16 -12.16
N MET A 267 22.89 7.89 -11.13
CA MET A 267 23.49 7.79 -9.78
C MET A 267 23.43 6.37 -9.21
N GLN A 268 22.28 5.71 -9.29
CA GLN A 268 22.10 4.34 -8.78
C GLN A 268 22.97 3.35 -9.57
N ASP A 269 22.89 3.36 -10.90
CA ASP A 269 23.64 2.47 -11.77
C ASP A 269 25.16 2.62 -11.58
N THR A 270 25.67 3.85 -11.42
CA THR A 270 27.09 4.10 -11.15
C THR A 270 27.51 3.57 -9.77
N LEU A 271 26.70 3.75 -8.72
CA LEU A 271 27.00 3.22 -7.38
C LEU A 271 26.94 1.68 -7.32
N GLU A 272 26.12 1.06 -8.15
CA GLU A 272 25.99 -0.40 -8.22
C GLU A 272 27.03 -1.05 -9.14
N GLY A 273 27.84 -0.25 -9.84
CA GLY A 273 28.84 -0.74 -10.81
C GLY A 273 28.22 -1.20 -12.14
N LEU A 274 27.01 -0.74 -12.45
CA LEU A 274 26.28 -1.03 -13.70
C LEU A 274 26.57 0.01 -14.81
N GLY A 275 27.10 1.18 -14.45
CA GLY A 275 27.44 2.25 -15.39
C GLY A 275 28.71 1.98 -16.22
N GLY A 276 28.86 2.68 -17.34
CA GLY A 276 30.11 2.69 -18.10
C GLY A 276 31.25 3.41 -17.34
N ARG A 277 32.50 3.18 -17.76
CA ARG A 277 33.69 3.78 -17.11
C ARG A 277 33.68 5.32 -17.06
N ASP A 278 32.97 5.96 -18.00
CA ASP A 278 32.83 7.42 -18.09
C ASP A 278 31.45 7.93 -17.60
N ASP A 279 30.56 7.06 -17.10
CA ASP A 279 29.20 7.42 -16.63
C ASP A 279 29.18 8.01 -15.22
N SER A 280 30.16 8.85 -14.88
CA SER A 280 30.15 9.56 -13.60
C SER A 280 29.09 10.67 -13.58
N ILE A 281 28.50 10.92 -12.41
CA ILE A 281 27.58 12.04 -12.21
C ILE A 281 28.37 13.37 -12.24
N THR A 282 27.84 14.39 -12.91
CA THR A 282 28.48 15.72 -12.96
C THR A 282 28.14 16.55 -11.72
N ILE A 283 28.86 17.68 -11.54
CA ILE A 283 28.58 18.64 -10.45
C ILE A 283 27.16 19.19 -10.56
N GLU A 284 26.75 19.53 -11.78
CA GLU A 284 25.44 20.08 -12.08
C GLU A 284 24.34 19.07 -11.75
N GLU A 285 24.56 17.79 -12.09
CA GLU A 285 23.65 16.69 -11.77
C GLU A 285 23.53 16.46 -10.25
N GLU A 286 24.64 16.49 -9.50
CA GLU A 286 24.61 16.45 -8.02
C GLU A 286 23.83 17.63 -7.43
N MET A 287 24.04 18.85 -7.95
CA MET A 287 23.30 20.03 -7.52
C MET A 287 21.81 19.90 -7.83
N CYS A 288 21.44 19.30 -8.96
CA CYS A 288 20.04 19.00 -9.29
C CYS A 288 19.40 18.08 -8.24
N ILE A 289 20.10 17.03 -7.79
CA ILE A 289 19.62 16.13 -6.73
C ILE A 289 19.41 16.90 -5.43
N LEU A 290 20.41 17.67 -5.00
CA LEU A 290 20.31 18.45 -3.75
C LEU A 290 19.14 19.44 -3.79
N GLN A 291 19.04 20.21 -4.87
CA GLN A 291 17.96 21.16 -5.06
C GLN A 291 16.59 20.45 -5.03
N TRP A 292 16.46 19.31 -5.72
CA TRP A 292 15.21 18.55 -5.75
C TRP A 292 14.80 18.04 -4.36
N VAL A 293 15.73 17.50 -3.57
CA VAL A 293 15.43 17.06 -2.20
C VAL A 293 15.05 18.24 -1.31
N TYR A 294 15.78 19.36 -1.41
CA TYR A 294 15.52 20.54 -0.57
C TYR A 294 14.20 21.22 -0.91
N GLU A 295 13.83 21.27 -2.19
CA GLU A 295 12.53 21.76 -2.63
C GLU A 295 11.38 20.88 -2.12
N ASN A 296 11.54 19.55 -2.18
CA ASN A 296 10.56 18.63 -1.61
C ASN A 296 10.43 18.83 -0.09
N ALA A 297 11.57 18.89 0.62
CA ALA A 297 11.57 19.06 2.05
C ALA A 297 10.90 20.37 2.47
N ARG A 298 11.28 21.49 1.86
CA ARG A 298 10.71 22.81 2.16
C ARG A 298 9.22 22.89 1.89
N ARG A 299 8.71 22.20 0.86
CA ARG A 299 7.30 22.26 0.47
C ARG A 299 6.41 21.26 1.21
N TYR A 300 6.96 20.12 1.63
CA TYR A 300 6.15 18.96 2.01
C TYR A 300 6.62 18.19 3.24
N TRP A 301 7.85 18.44 3.73
CA TRP A 301 8.40 17.67 4.87
C TRP A 301 8.86 18.55 6.04
N LEU A 302 8.83 19.86 5.91
CA LEU A 302 9.30 20.82 6.93
C LEU A 302 8.25 21.84 7.37
N CYS A 303 7.00 21.70 6.91
CA CYS A 303 5.90 22.53 7.41
C CYS A 303 5.57 22.15 8.87
N GLU A 304 4.59 22.83 9.45
CA GLU A 304 4.07 22.46 10.77
C GLU A 304 3.47 21.03 10.71
N ASP A 305 3.75 20.22 11.74
CA ASP A 305 3.37 18.79 11.85
C ASP A 305 3.93 17.84 10.77
N ASP A 306 4.79 18.32 9.86
CA ASP A 306 5.45 17.49 8.85
C ASP A 306 6.59 16.63 9.42
N PRO A 307 6.97 15.53 8.74
CA PRO A 307 7.86 14.51 9.31
C PRO A 307 9.28 14.99 9.67
N LEU A 308 9.86 15.96 8.96
CA LEU A 308 11.21 16.45 9.26
C LEU A 308 11.22 17.65 10.21
N GLN A 309 10.06 18.19 10.60
CA GLN A 309 9.99 19.26 11.59
C GLN A 309 10.45 18.77 12.98
N ALA A 310 10.84 19.65 13.90
CA ALA A 310 11.33 19.29 15.23
C ALA A 310 10.33 18.39 15.98
N ARG A 311 10.81 17.43 16.79
CA ARG A 311 9.91 16.55 17.58
C ARG A 311 8.98 17.34 18.48
N SER A 312 9.47 18.47 19.03
CA SER A 312 8.69 19.42 19.82
C SER A 312 7.58 20.14 19.06
N LYS A 313 7.57 20.07 17.73
CA LYS A 313 6.59 20.67 16.81
C LYS A 313 5.87 19.59 15.99
N GLY A 314 5.78 18.37 16.51
CA GLY A 314 4.99 17.30 15.92
C GLY A 314 5.71 16.39 14.93
N GLY A 315 6.96 16.70 14.52
CA GLY A 315 7.69 15.86 13.56
C GLY A 315 8.15 14.51 14.11
N ALA A 316 8.78 13.70 13.25
CA ALA A 316 9.08 12.30 13.55
C ALA A 316 10.14 12.14 14.64
N ASP A 317 10.01 11.08 15.44
CA ASP A 317 11.01 10.69 16.43
C ASP A 317 12.21 9.99 15.80
N ILE A 318 11.96 9.21 14.75
CA ILE A 318 12.97 8.49 13.99
C ILE A 318 12.73 8.72 12.50
N VAL A 319 13.81 9.06 11.78
CA VAL A 319 13.79 9.20 10.32
C VAL A 319 14.57 8.04 9.71
N VAL A 320 13.98 7.39 8.71
CA VAL A 320 14.60 6.30 7.96
C VAL A 320 14.60 6.66 6.48
N ILE A 321 15.76 6.61 5.85
CA ILE A 321 15.97 6.98 4.44
C ILE A 321 16.43 5.74 3.68
N ASP A 322 15.76 5.41 2.58
CA ASP A 322 15.94 4.14 1.87
C ASP A 322 16.91 4.21 0.68
N ASP A 323 17.06 5.40 0.11
CA ASP A 323 17.68 5.56 -1.19
C ASP A 323 18.77 6.64 -1.15
N VAL A 324 19.91 6.38 -1.80
CA VAL A 324 21.05 7.31 -1.83
C VAL A 324 20.68 8.72 -2.28
N PRO A 325 19.88 8.94 -3.35
CA PRO A 325 19.51 10.29 -3.76
C PRO A 325 18.71 11.07 -2.71
N LEU A 326 18.13 10.41 -1.71
CA LEU A 326 17.39 11.03 -0.60
C LEU A 326 18.24 11.26 0.65
N THR A 327 19.48 10.78 0.69
CA THR A 327 20.41 11.02 1.81
C THR A 327 20.63 12.50 2.19
N PRO A 328 20.47 13.51 1.29
CA PRO A 328 20.48 14.91 1.72
C PRO A 328 19.42 15.26 2.78
N ALA A 329 18.33 14.50 2.89
CA ALA A 329 17.32 14.68 3.93
C ALA A 329 17.86 14.42 5.34
N ALA A 330 18.93 13.63 5.50
CA ALA A 330 19.57 13.40 6.80
C ALA A 330 20.11 14.70 7.41
N LEU A 331 20.78 15.53 6.59
CA LEU A 331 21.26 16.84 7.04
C LEU A 331 20.10 17.74 7.47
N LEU A 332 19.03 17.82 6.66
CA LEU A 332 17.85 18.63 6.99
C LEU A 332 17.22 18.19 8.32
N SER A 333 17.09 16.88 8.53
CA SER A 333 16.60 16.32 9.80
C SER A 333 17.44 16.78 10.99
N LYS A 334 18.77 16.70 10.89
CA LYS A 334 19.70 17.10 11.96
C LYS A 334 19.77 18.62 12.17
N GLN A 335 19.58 19.43 11.13
CA GLN A 335 19.54 20.88 11.26
C GLN A 335 18.35 21.35 12.09
N VAL A 336 17.21 20.69 11.93
CA VAL A 336 15.97 21.03 12.65
C VAL A 336 15.95 20.40 14.05
N ASP A 337 16.48 19.19 14.20
CA ASP A 337 16.55 18.45 15.47
C ASP A 337 17.85 17.63 15.54
N PRO A 338 18.94 18.23 16.07
CA PRO A 338 20.26 17.59 16.08
C PRO A 338 20.32 16.23 16.77
N GLY A 339 19.44 16.01 17.76
CA GLY A 339 19.36 14.77 18.53
C GLY A 339 18.46 13.70 17.94
N ARG A 340 17.85 13.92 16.77
CA ARG A 340 16.96 12.93 16.14
C ARG A 340 17.75 11.76 15.55
N PRO A 341 17.45 10.50 15.88
CA PRO A 341 18.00 9.35 15.18
C PRO A 341 17.64 9.34 13.69
N VAL A 342 18.66 9.21 12.84
CA VAL A 342 18.54 9.05 11.39
C VAL A 342 19.17 7.72 10.98
N ILE A 343 18.36 6.87 10.35
CA ILE A 343 18.78 5.57 9.82
C ILE A 343 18.83 5.64 8.30
N PHE A 344 19.91 5.15 7.69
CA PHE A 344 19.98 4.93 6.26
C PHE A 344 19.84 3.43 5.98
N GLU A 345 18.74 3.02 5.39
CA GLU A 345 18.54 1.66 4.93
C GLU A 345 19.16 1.52 3.53
N ASN A 346 20.38 0.97 3.46
CA ASN A 346 21.09 0.79 2.21
C ASN A 346 20.46 -0.34 1.38
N ARG A 347 19.86 0.04 0.25
CA ARG A 347 19.27 -0.87 -0.74
C ARG A 347 20.14 -1.11 -1.97
N LEU A 348 21.33 -0.50 -2.06
CA LEU A 348 22.23 -0.68 -3.19
C LEU A 348 22.67 -2.14 -3.33
N GLN A 349 22.64 -2.66 -4.55
CA GLN A 349 23.15 -3.98 -4.90
C GLN A 349 24.49 -3.87 -5.64
N VAL A 350 25.56 -3.57 -4.91
CA VAL A 350 26.90 -3.34 -5.49
C VAL A 350 27.47 -4.63 -6.08
N GLN A 351 27.92 -4.56 -7.34
CA GLN A 351 28.59 -5.70 -7.98
C GLN A 351 29.89 -6.09 -7.26
N ARG A 352 30.16 -7.40 -7.19
CA ARG A 352 31.40 -7.94 -6.62
C ARG A 352 32.66 -7.42 -7.32
N SER A 353 32.60 -7.20 -8.63
CA SER A 353 33.70 -6.63 -9.41
C SER A 353 34.04 -5.21 -8.93
N ALA A 354 33.02 -4.38 -8.74
CA ALA A 354 33.20 -3.01 -8.24
C ALA A 354 33.77 -2.98 -6.81
N LEU A 355 33.47 -4.01 -5.99
CA LEU A 355 34.04 -4.14 -4.64
C LEU A 355 35.53 -4.51 -4.61
N GLN A 356 36.08 -5.05 -5.70
CA GLN A 356 37.47 -5.48 -5.79
C GLN A 356 38.43 -4.37 -6.23
N ASP A 357 37.92 -3.34 -6.91
CA ASP A 357 38.71 -2.20 -7.34
C ASP A 357 38.55 -1.03 -6.34
N ALA A 358 39.59 -0.79 -5.54
CA ALA A 358 39.57 0.30 -4.57
C ALA A 358 39.41 1.69 -5.24
N SER A 359 39.75 1.81 -6.52
CA SER A 359 39.56 3.07 -7.26
C SER A 359 38.08 3.38 -7.50
N ASP A 360 37.20 2.37 -7.58
CA ASP A 360 35.76 2.56 -7.78
C ASP A 360 35.09 3.27 -6.59
N PHE A 361 35.62 3.12 -5.36
CA PHE A 361 35.14 3.81 -4.15
C PHE A 361 35.76 5.18 -3.91
N SER A 362 36.75 5.57 -4.72
CA SER A 362 37.41 6.88 -4.68
C SER A 362 36.75 7.91 -5.61
N THR A 363 35.62 7.56 -6.22
CA THR A 363 34.92 8.47 -7.12
C THR A 363 34.17 9.56 -6.35
N ARG A 364 33.95 10.68 -7.05
CA ARG A 364 33.16 11.82 -6.60
C ARG A 364 31.80 11.43 -6.02
N LEU A 365 31.15 10.43 -6.59
CA LEU A 365 29.83 9.98 -6.17
C LEU A 365 29.87 9.28 -4.80
N TRP A 366 30.93 8.51 -4.51
CA TRP A 366 31.14 7.96 -3.18
C TRP A 366 31.51 9.04 -2.16
N ASP A 367 32.24 10.08 -2.56
CA ASP A 367 32.46 11.26 -1.71
C ASP A 367 31.15 11.97 -1.39
N PHE A 368 30.29 12.17 -2.40
CA PHE A 368 28.94 12.72 -2.20
C PHE A 368 28.18 11.91 -1.14
N LEU A 369 28.14 10.59 -1.26
CA LEU A 369 27.48 9.71 -0.29
C LEU A 369 28.13 9.80 1.11
N ARG A 370 29.45 9.66 1.21
CA ARG A 370 30.20 9.75 2.49
C ARG A 370 29.92 11.05 3.22
N GLU A 371 29.88 12.17 2.50
CA GLU A 371 29.55 13.47 3.08
C GLU A 371 28.14 13.51 3.67
N ARG A 372 27.14 12.88 3.03
CA ARG A 372 25.77 12.81 3.57
C ARG A 372 25.64 11.85 4.75
N LEU A 373 26.37 10.74 4.72
CA LEU A 373 26.38 9.74 5.80
C LEU A 373 26.94 10.27 7.13
N LYS A 374 27.66 11.40 7.14
CA LYS A 374 28.06 12.09 8.39
C LYS A 374 26.87 12.47 9.27
N HIS A 375 25.68 12.63 8.67
CA HIS A 375 24.44 12.99 9.36
C HIS A 375 23.53 11.79 9.68
N VAL A 376 24.01 10.58 9.40
CA VAL A 376 23.32 9.31 9.67
C VAL A 376 23.91 8.66 10.92
N ASP A 377 23.05 8.11 11.77
CA ASP A 377 23.46 7.47 13.02
C ASP A 377 23.69 5.97 12.87
N LEU A 378 22.88 5.31 12.02
CA LEU A 378 22.91 3.88 11.76
C LEU A 378 22.70 3.60 10.27
N ILE A 379 23.50 2.71 9.69
CA ILE A 379 23.24 2.12 8.38
C ILE A 379 22.66 0.73 8.59
N VAL A 380 21.58 0.40 7.87
CA VAL A 380 21.02 -0.94 7.80
C VAL A 380 21.17 -1.44 6.38
N SER A 381 21.98 -2.46 6.15
CA SER A 381 22.16 -3.04 4.82
C SER A 381 21.28 -4.25 4.61
N GLN A 382 20.68 -4.35 3.42
CA GLN A 382 20.00 -5.56 2.96
C GLN A 382 20.95 -6.56 2.30
N ALA A 383 22.12 -6.10 1.85
CA ALA A 383 23.16 -6.95 1.26
C ALA A 383 23.98 -7.68 2.35
N PRO A 384 24.46 -8.92 2.07
CA PRO A 384 25.41 -9.63 2.93
C PRO A 384 26.65 -8.79 3.24
N LYS A 385 27.30 -9.05 4.38
CA LYS A 385 28.45 -8.27 4.87
C LYS A 385 29.57 -8.13 3.83
N GLU A 386 29.80 -9.17 3.04
CA GLU A 386 30.84 -9.24 2.01
C GLU A 386 30.55 -8.35 0.80
N LEU A 387 29.30 -7.90 0.65
CA LEU A 387 28.82 -7.07 -0.45
C LEU A 387 28.51 -5.63 -0.03
N VAL A 388 28.82 -5.28 1.22
CA VAL A 388 28.63 -3.92 1.71
C VAL A 388 29.91 -3.13 1.53
N PRO A 389 29.88 -1.99 0.80
CA PRO A 389 31.04 -1.14 0.65
C PRO A 389 31.45 -0.53 1.99
N ASP A 390 32.75 -0.32 2.20
CA ASP A 390 33.27 0.27 3.45
C ASP A 390 33.05 1.79 3.46
N ILE A 391 31.80 2.21 3.68
CA ILE A 391 31.35 3.61 3.68
C ILE A 391 31.08 4.16 5.08
N MET A 392 31.09 3.32 6.11
CA MET A 392 30.88 3.70 7.51
C MET A 392 31.53 2.69 8.46
N PRO A 393 32.00 3.12 9.67
CA PRO A 393 32.54 2.19 10.65
C PRO A 393 31.59 1.03 10.97
N GLN A 394 32.09 -0.21 10.93
CA GLN A 394 31.28 -1.44 11.10
C GLN A 394 30.38 -1.43 12.34
N LYS A 395 30.78 -0.75 13.43
CA LYS A 395 29.96 -0.60 14.65
C LYS A 395 28.63 0.16 14.44
N LYS A 396 28.49 0.88 13.33
CA LYS A 396 27.29 1.63 12.93
C LYS A 396 26.56 0.97 11.76
N VAL A 397 26.90 -0.28 11.42
CA VAL A 397 26.29 -1.01 10.31
C VAL A 397 25.56 -2.24 10.87
N GLY A 398 24.25 -2.29 10.66
CA GLY A 398 23.40 -3.46 10.90
C GLY A 398 23.04 -4.16 9.59
N TYR A 399 22.59 -5.41 9.68
CA TYR A 399 22.21 -6.22 8.52
C TYR A 399 20.80 -6.77 8.73
N ILE A 400 19.89 -6.45 7.82
CA ILE A 400 18.52 -6.98 7.81
C ILE A 400 18.23 -7.44 6.38
N PRO A 401 18.15 -8.76 6.11
CA PRO A 401 17.86 -9.24 4.77
C PRO A 401 16.45 -8.82 4.34
N VAL A 402 16.22 -8.82 3.04
CA VAL A 402 14.89 -8.60 2.46
C VAL A 402 13.92 -9.66 2.97
N SER A 403 12.73 -9.22 3.38
CA SER A 403 11.59 -10.08 3.68
C SER A 403 10.53 -9.99 2.58
N VAL A 404 9.80 -11.08 2.37
CA VAL A 404 8.64 -11.14 1.46
C VAL A 404 7.36 -11.36 2.27
N ASP A 405 6.27 -10.77 1.78
CA ASP A 405 4.90 -11.00 2.25
C ASP A 405 4.26 -11.92 1.20
N GLN A 406 4.18 -13.21 1.52
CA GLN A 406 3.75 -14.28 0.59
C GLN A 406 2.30 -14.69 0.80
#